data_AF-A0A966X7L8-F1
#
_entry.id   AF-A0A966X7L8-F1
#
_cell.length_a   1.000
_cell.length_b   1.000
_cell.length_c   1.000
_cell.angle_alpha   90.00
_cell.angle_beta   90.00
_cell.angle_gamma   90.00
#
_symmetry.space_group_name_H-M   'P 1'
#
loop_
_entity.id
_entity.type
_entity.pdbx_description
1 polymer ?
#
loop_
_entity_poly.entity_id
_entity_poly.type
_entity_poly.pdbx_seq_one_letter_code
_entity_poly.pdbx_strand_id
1 'polypeptide(L)'
;MDVPWHLVTNRHDIGATDDRDDRVSLFDMANVAPAAWQWGRLSAEHGQASLDYFDKALELVDDGTVSGVVTAPINKEATSLAGCKDLGHMELLARAYAVRDHATMLVSGRLRCVHVSTHYSLRDSLDRITRARVLQRLVTTDEAFRRWGLTSPRLAVAAVNPHGGEGGLLGREEIEELAPAVADARALGIDAHGPLPADSVFVAAMRGEYDAVVAMFHDQGHIPVKV
;
A
#
# COMPACT_ATOMS: atom_id res chain seq x y z
N MET A 1 -16.61 19.19 11.92
CA MET A 1 -15.65 19.23 13.05
C MET A 1 -14.61 20.25 12.67
N ASP A 2 -14.49 21.33 13.42
CA ASP A 2 -13.43 22.30 13.21
C ASP A 2 -12.16 21.74 13.88
N VAL A 3 -11.25 21.23 13.08
CA VAL A 3 -9.93 20.82 13.55
C VAL A 3 -9.11 22.10 13.72
N PRO A 4 -8.68 22.46 14.93
CA PRO A 4 -7.94 23.69 15.11
C PRO A 4 -6.57 23.54 14.44
N TRP A 5 -6.04 24.62 13.88
CA TRP A 5 -4.81 24.60 13.11
C TRP A 5 -4.03 25.90 13.29
N HIS A 6 -2.75 25.89 12.94
CA HIS A 6 -1.93 27.09 12.86
C HIS A 6 -1.11 27.09 11.57
N LEU A 7 -0.86 28.29 11.03
CA LEU A 7 -0.13 28.45 9.78
C LEU A 7 1.38 28.28 10.01
N VAL A 8 2.02 27.54 9.12
CA VAL A 8 3.47 27.38 9.05
C VAL A 8 3.94 27.85 7.68
N THR A 9 4.79 28.86 7.64
CA THR A 9 5.32 29.44 6.39
C THR A 9 6.78 29.10 6.15
N ASN A 10 7.48 28.55 7.15
CA ASN A 10 8.86 28.10 7.05
C ASN A 10 8.91 26.58 7.26
N ARG A 11 9.53 25.87 6.30
CA ARG A 11 9.59 24.41 6.34
C ARG A 11 10.30 23.85 7.58
N HIS A 12 11.22 24.61 8.20
CA HIS A 12 11.93 24.19 9.41
C HIS A 12 11.01 24.12 10.64
N ASP A 13 9.83 24.74 10.57
CA ASP A 13 8.87 24.77 11.67
C ASP A 13 7.82 23.63 11.56
N ILE A 14 7.83 22.86 10.46
CA ILE A 14 6.85 21.78 10.18
C ILE A 14 6.90 20.64 11.24
N GLY A 15 8.04 20.45 11.91
CA GLY A 15 8.23 19.47 12.98
C GLY A 15 8.48 20.06 14.37
N ALA A 16 8.37 21.38 14.52
CA ALA A 16 8.62 22.07 15.80
C ALA A 16 7.41 22.05 16.75
N THR A 17 6.31 21.43 16.33
CA THR A 17 5.04 21.42 17.04
C THR A 17 4.96 20.21 17.95
N ASP A 18 4.69 20.45 19.23
CA ASP A 18 4.51 19.41 20.26
C ASP A 18 3.36 18.49 19.85
N ASP A 19 3.59 17.18 19.81
CA ASP A 19 2.59 16.14 19.51
C ASP A 19 1.38 16.16 20.47
N ARG A 20 1.45 16.98 21.53
CA ARG A 20 0.39 17.25 22.51
C ARG A 20 -0.47 18.47 22.19
N ASP A 21 -0.16 19.21 21.13
CA ASP A 21 -1.00 20.29 20.65
C ASP A 21 -2.20 19.69 19.89
N ASP A 22 -3.42 20.02 20.31
CA ASP A 22 -4.64 19.58 19.62
C ASP A 22 -4.80 20.22 18.22
N ARG A 23 -3.80 20.99 17.77
CA ARG A 23 -3.78 21.75 16.52
C ARG A 23 -2.94 21.08 15.43
N VAL A 24 -3.42 21.16 14.19
CA VAL A 24 -2.68 20.75 13.00
C VAL A 24 -1.83 21.89 12.47
N SER A 25 -0.58 21.59 12.11
CA SER A 25 0.32 22.50 11.38
C SER A 25 -0.07 22.55 9.90
N LEU A 26 -0.49 23.73 9.41
CA LEU A 26 -0.82 23.93 8.00
C LEU A 26 0.35 24.61 7.28
N PHE A 27 1.03 23.87 6.41
CA PHE A 27 2.03 24.45 5.53
C PHE A 27 1.36 25.01 4.27
N ASP A 28 1.32 26.34 4.13
CA ASP A 28 0.72 27.01 2.98
C ASP A 28 1.76 27.24 1.86
N MET A 29 1.50 26.63 0.70
CA MET A 29 2.34 26.80 -0.50
C MET A 29 1.98 28.04 -1.32
N ALA A 30 0.95 28.79 -0.92
CA ALA A 30 0.47 29.99 -1.59
C ALA A 30 0.19 29.80 -3.11
N ASN A 31 -0.20 28.59 -3.51
CA ASN A 31 -0.44 28.19 -4.91
C ASN A 31 -1.93 28.10 -5.29
N VAL A 32 -2.85 28.30 -4.34
CA VAL A 32 -4.29 28.39 -4.62
C VAL A 32 -4.93 29.54 -3.84
N ALA A 33 -5.67 30.41 -4.54
CA ALA A 33 -6.39 31.52 -3.90
C ALA A 33 -7.73 31.05 -3.30
N PRO A 34 -7.99 31.24 -1.99
CA PRO A 34 -9.23 30.77 -1.34
C PRO A 34 -10.53 31.32 -1.95
N ALA A 35 -10.48 32.52 -2.52
CA ALA A 35 -11.64 33.16 -3.14
C ALA A 35 -12.10 32.48 -4.46
N ALA A 36 -11.27 31.59 -5.03
CA ALA A 36 -11.56 30.90 -6.29
C ALA A 36 -12.27 29.54 -6.11
N TRP A 37 -12.46 29.07 -4.87
CA TRP A 37 -12.89 27.69 -4.63
C TRP A 37 -14.40 27.50 -4.83
N GLN A 38 -14.76 26.46 -5.59
CA GLN A 38 -16.13 25.96 -5.71
C GLN A 38 -16.15 24.46 -5.43
N TRP A 39 -16.85 24.07 -4.37
CA TRP A 39 -17.00 22.66 -3.99
C TRP A 39 -17.63 21.85 -5.12
N GLY A 40 -17.06 20.66 -5.37
CA GLY A 40 -17.57 19.72 -6.38
C GLY A 40 -17.32 20.13 -7.84
N ARG A 41 -16.56 21.20 -8.09
CA ARG A 41 -16.22 21.63 -9.45
C ARG A 41 -14.77 21.31 -9.80
N LEU A 42 -14.59 20.64 -10.94
CA LEU A 42 -13.26 20.33 -11.48
C LEU A 42 -12.53 21.60 -11.93
N SER A 43 -11.22 21.64 -11.70
CA SER A 43 -10.33 22.73 -12.09
C SER A 43 -8.94 22.18 -12.37
N ALA A 44 -8.33 22.62 -13.46
CA ALA A 44 -6.93 22.31 -13.78
C ALA A 44 -5.98 22.92 -12.73
N GLU A 45 -6.26 24.13 -12.24
CA GLU A 45 -5.49 24.80 -11.19
C GLU A 45 -5.48 23.97 -9.89
N HIS A 46 -6.65 23.49 -9.44
CA HIS A 46 -6.73 22.66 -8.25
C HIS A 46 -6.11 21.27 -8.46
N GLY A 47 -6.19 20.74 -9.69
CA GLY A 47 -5.47 19.54 -10.09
C GLY A 47 -3.96 19.71 -9.97
N GLN A 48 -3.42 20.84 -10.45
CA GLN A 48 -2.00 21.16 -10.35
C GLN A 48 -1.60 21.32 -8.88
N ALA A 49 -2.37 22.07 -8.09
CA ALA A 49 -2.08 22.25 -6.67
C ALA A 49 -2.03 20.92 -5.91
N SER A 50 -2.94 19.98 -6.22
CA SER A 50 -2.90 18.64 -5.63
C SER A 50 -1.62 17.88 -5.96
N LEU A 51 -1.04 18.07 -7.14
CA LEU A 51 0.24 17.46 -7.53
C LEU A 51 1.40 18.16 -6.82
N ASP A 52 1.38 19.50 -6.76
CA ASP A 52 2.39 20.29 -6.06
C ASP A 52 2.48 19.92 -4.56
N TYR A 53 1.34 19.70 -3.90
CA TYR A 53 1.29 19.26 -2.51
C TYR A 53 1.91 17.87 -2.33
N PHE A 54 1.65 16.99 -3.28
CA PHE A 54 2.21 15.65 -3.27
C PHE A 54 3.73 15.70 -3.46
N ASP A 55 4.22 16.43 -4.45
CA ASP A 55 5.65 16.62 -4.70
C ASP A 55 6.35 17.29 -3.51
N LYS A 56 5.72 18.29 -2.88
CA LYS A 56 6.23 18.90 -1.65
C LYS A 56 6.31 17.91 -0.50
N ALA A 57 5.30 17.05 -0.33
CA ALA A 57 5.34 16.03 0.72
C ALA A 57 6.49 15.03 0.51
N LEU A 58 6.80 14.67 -0.74
CA LEU A 58 7.96 13.83 -1.05
C LEU A 58 9.28 14.54 -0.76
N GLU A 59 9.41 15.82 -1.16
CA GLU A 59 10.59 16.64 -0.84
C GLU A 59 10.88 16.67 0.67
N LEU A 60 9.85 16.84 1.49
CA LEU A 60 9.96 16.88 2.96
C LEU A 60 10.31 15.50 3.57
N VAL A 61 9.99 14.40 2.90
CA VAL A 61 10.45 13.06 3.31
C VAL A 61 11.92 12.89 2.94
N ASP A 62 12.29 13.27 1.72
CA ASP A 62 13.64 13.08 1.18
C ASP A 62 14.69 13.91 1.94
N ASP A 63 14.32 15.11 2.42
CA ASP A 63 15.19 15.95 3.24
C ASP A 63 15.18 15.61 4.74
N GLY A 64 14.32 14.66 5.15
CA GLY A 64 14.20 14.18 6.52
C GLY A 64 13.39 15.09 7.45
N THR A 65 12.71 16.12 6.93
CA THR A 65 11.82 16.99 7.72
C THR A 65 10.63 16.22 8.30
N VAL A 66 10.09 15.25 7.55
CA VAL A 66 9.03 14.35 8.02
C VAL A 66 9.40 12.88 7.80
N SER A 67 8.87 11.99 8.63
CA SER A 67 9.20 10.55 8.55
C SER A 67 8.35 9.75 7.57
N GLY A 68 7.31 10.35 6.99
CA GLY A 68 6.41 9.68 6.05
C GLY A 68 5.25 10.56 5.60
N VAL A 69 4.46 10.04 4.65
CA VAL A 69 3.32 10.75 4.06
C VAL A 69 2.04 9.95 4.28
N VAL A 70 0.98 10.63 4.74
CA VAL A 70 -0.40 10.14 4.70
C VAL A 70 -1.14 10.96 3.65
N THR A 71 -1.66 10.31 2.62
CA THR A 71 -2.34 11.01 1.52
C THR A 71 -3.86 11.02 1.69
N ALA A 72 -4.46 12.18 1.44
CA ALA A 72 -5.90 12.28 1.21
C ALA A 72 -6.26 11.84 -0.22
N PRO A 73 -7.52 11.53 -0.53
CA PRO A 73 -7.94 11.20 -1.89
C PRO A 73 -7.68 12.36 -2.88
N ILE A 74 -7.20 12.02 -4.08
CA ILE A 74 -7.03 12.97 -5.20
C ILE A 74 -8.03 12.68 -6.32
N ASN A 75 -8.42 13.71 -7.07
CA ASN A 75 -9.32 13.57 -8.22
C ASN A 75 -8.52 13.43 -9.53
N LYS A 76 -8.58 12.25 -10.14
CA LYS A 76 -7.82 11.92 -11.36
C LYS A 76 -8.19 12.78 -12.57
N GLU A 77 -9.45 13.20 -12.67
CA GLU A 77 -9.92 14.05 -13.76
C GLU A 77 -9.34 15.46 -13.64
N ALA A 78 -9.32 16.02 -12.43
CA ALA A 78 -8.69 17.30 -12.16
C ALA A 78 -7.18 17.28 -12.42
N THR A 79 -6.46 16.25 -11.96
CA THR A 79 -5.01 16.12 -12.23
C THR A 79 -4.72 15.89 -13.72
N SER A 80 -5.60 15.20 -14.45
CA SER A 80 -5.50 15.03 -15.91
C SER A 80 -5.69 16.35 -16.66
N LEU A 81 -6.63 17.21 -16.21
CA LEU A 81 -6.78 18.57 -16.75
C LEU A 81 -5.52 19.42 -16.54
N ALA A 82 -4.73 19.15 -15.49
CA ALA A 82 -3.42 19.75 -15.26
C ALA A 82 -2.28 19.11 -16.08
N GLY A 83 -2.57 18.10 -16.91
CA GLY A 83 -1.61 17.42 -17.79
C GLY A 83 -0.93 16.19 -17.18
N CYS A 84 -1.32 15.76 -15.98
CA CYS A 84 -0.79 14.54 -15.37
C CYS A 84 -1.30 13.29 -16.08
N LYS A 85 -0.39 12.37 -16.39
CA LYS A 85 -0.71 11.08 -17.05
C LYS A 85 -0.76 9.90 -16.08
N ASP A 86 -0.31 10.10 -14.84
CA ASP A 86 -0.28 9.04 -13.85
C ASP A 86 -1.70 8.71 -13.36
N LEU A 87 -1.95 7.42 -13.15
CA LEU A 87 -3.28 6.93 -12.80
C LEU A 87 -3.61 7.09 -11.30
N GLY A 88 -2.69 7.58 -10.47
CA GLY A 88 -2.90 7.78 -9.04
C GLY A 88 -1.61 7.90 -8.24
N HIS A 89 -1.74 7.88 -6.91
CA HIS A 89 -0.62 8.01 -5.98
C HIS A 89 0.48 6.97 -6.18
N MET A 90 0.12 5.72 -6.48
CA MET A 90 1.11 4.66 -6.61
C MET A 90 1.99 4.85 -7.85
N GLU A 91 1.39 5.27 -8.96
CA GLU A 91 2.11 5.62 -10.18
C GLU A 91 2.97 6.87 -9.99
N LEU A 92 2.46 7.88 -9.26
CA LEU A 92 3.23 9.07 -8.89
C LEU A 92 4.46 8.71 -8.04
N LEU A 93 4.31 7.88 -7.00
CA LEU A 93 5.41 7.39 -6.17
C LEU A 93 6.41 6.58 -6.99
N ALA A 94 5.93 5.65 -7.81
CA ALA A 94 6.78 4.80 -8.64
C ALA A 94 7.63 5.63 -9.61
N ARG A 95 7.04 6.68 -10.20
CA ARG A 95 7.76 7.63 -11.06
C ARG A 95 8.77 8.45 -10.27
N ALA A 96 8.37 9.05 -9.14
CA ALA A 96 9.23 9.92 -8.34
C ALA A 96 10.48 9.19 -7.82
N TYR A 97 10.33 7.95 -7.33
CA TYR A 97 11.42 7.17 -6.75
C TYR A 97 12.07 6.19 -7.72
N ALA A 98 11.69 6.20 -9.01
CA ALA A 98 12.13 5.24 -10.02
C ALA A 98 11.99 3.76 -9.56
N VAL A 99 10.93 3.48 -8.79
CA VAL A 99 10.67 2.16 -8.22
C VAL A 99 9.90 1.32 -9.21
N ARG A 100 10.45 0.16 -9.56
CA ARG A 100 9.82 -0.81 -10.48
C ARG A 100 8.81 -1.72 -9.79
N ASP A 101 8.88 -1.84 -8.47
CA ASP A 101 8.05 -2.76 -7.70
C ASP A 101 7.64 -2.18 -6.35
N HIS A 102 6.34 -2.18 -6.07
CA HIS A 102 5.77 -1.74 -4.80
C HIS A 102 4.68 -2.73 -4.37
N ALA A 103 4.37 -2.79 -3.07
CA ALA A 103 3.35 -3.69 -2.52
C ALA A 103 2.20 -2.89 -1.91
N THR A 104 0.96 -3.22 -2.27
CA THR A 104 -0.22 -2.71 -1.57
C THR A 104 -0.54 -3.61 -0.40
N MET A 105 -0.44 -3.06 0.81
CA MET A 105 -0.88 -3.71 2.04
C MET A 105 -2.12 -3.01 2.59
N LEU A 106 -3.18 -3.78 2.82
CA LEU A 106 -4.32 -3.34 3.62
C LEU A 106 -4.14 -3.74 5.06
N VAL A 107 -4.60 -2.89 5.98
CA VAL A 107 -4.53 -3.15 7.43
C VAL A 107 -5.90 -2.88 8.04
N SER A 108 -6.43 -3.85 8.79
CA SER A 108 -7.65 -3.70 9.59
C SER A 108 -7.48 -4.45 10.91
N GLY A 109 -7.44 -3.70 12.02
CA GLY A 109 -7.10 -4.25 13.33
C GLY A 109 -5.74 -4.96 13.29
N ARG A 110 -5.76 -6.29 13.53
CA ARG A 110 -4.56 -7.15 13.47
C ARG A 110 -4.28 -7.72 12.08
N LEU A 111 -5.26 -7.70 11.18
CA LEU A 111 -5.12 -8.30 9.87
C LEU A 111 -4.33 -7.37 8.95
N ARG A 112 -3.27 -7.91 8.33
CA ARG A 112 -2.51 -7.26 7.26
C ARG A 112 -2.55 -8.15 6.01
N CYS A 113 -3.02 -7.59 4.89
CA CYS A 113 -3.14 -8.31 3.63
C CYS A 113 -2.32 -7.62 2.54
N VAL A 114 -1.29 -8.30 2.04
CA VAL A 114 -0.44 -7.86 0.92
C VAL A 114 -0.93 -8.54 -0.36
N HIS A 115 -1.00 -7.81 -1.48
CA HIS A 115 -1.60 -8.35 -2.71
C HIS A 115 -0.53 -8.60 -3.78
N VAL A 116 -0.54 -9.80 -4.39
CA VAL A 116 0.25 -10.13 -5.59
C VAL A 116 -0.27 -9.35 -6.80
N SER A 117 -1.59 -9.18 -6.91
CA SER A 117 -2.25 -8.39 -7.93
C SER A 117 -3.44 -7.62 -7.35
N THR A 118 -3.70 -6.42 -7.88
CA THR A 118 -4.78 -5.54 -7.44
C THR A 118 -5.84 -5.37 -8.54
N HIS A 119 -5.86 -4.25 -9.25
CA HIS A 119 -6.93 -3.87 -10.18
C HIS A 119 -6.84 -4.59 -11.54
N TYR A 120 -7.07 -5.91 -11.54
CA TYR A 120 -7.16 -6.76 -12.73
C TYR A 120 -8.47 -7.54 -12.72
N SER A 121 -8.92 -7.99 -13.91
CA SER A 121 -9.99 -8.98 -13.96
C SER A 121 -9.55 -10.25 -13.22
N LEU A 122 -10.49 -11.01 -12.64
CA LEU A 122 -10.14 -12.24 -11.94
C LEU A 122 -9.35 -13.19 -12.86
N ARG A 123 -9.74 -13.31 -14.13
CA ARG A 123 -9.02 -14.11 -15.13
C ARG A 123 -7.56 -13.65 -15.28
N ASP A 124 -7.34 -12.37 -15.55
CA ASP A 124 -5.98 -11.84 -15.76
C ASP A 124 -5.14 -11.87 -14.47
N SER A 125 -5.80 -11.87 -13.30
CA SER A 125 -5.12 -11.99 -12.01
C SER A 125 -4.48 -13.36 -11.81
N LEU A 126 -5.07 -14.42 -12.37
CA LEU A 126 -4.53 -15.78 -12.27
C LEU A 126 -3.20 -15.91 -13.03
N ASP A 127 -3.13 -15.37 -14.25
CA ASP A 127 -1.89 -15.33 -15.06
C ASP A 127 -0.76 -14.51 -14.40
N ARG A 128 -1.11 -13.72 -13.38
CA ARG A 128 -0.15 -12.91 -12.64
C ARG A 128 0.44 -13.62 -11.44
N ILE A 129 -0.12 -14.76 -11.05
CA ILE A 129 0.38 -15.58 -9.96
C ILE A 129 1.61 -16.32 -10.47
N THR A 130 2.78 -15.76 -10.20
CA THR A 130 4.06 -16.39 -10.54
C THR A 130 4.95 -16.46 -9.32
N ARG A 131 5.80 -17.48 -9.26
CA ARG A 131 6.79 -17.72 -8.22
C ARG A 131 7.60 -16.47 -7.94
N ALA A 132 8.08 -15.81 -9.00
CA ALA A 132 8.87 -14.58 -8.90
C ALA A 132 8.09 -13.44 -8.23
N ARG A 133 6.81 -13.23 -8.59
CA ARG A 133 5.99 -12.16 -8.00
C ARG A 133 5.60 -12.45 -6.55
N VAL A 134 5.27 -13.71 -6.23
CA VAL A 134 4.94 -14.13 -4.87
C VAL A 134 6.17 -14.01 -3.96
N LEU A 135 7.34 -14.48 -4.42
CA LEU A 135 8.60 -14.30 -3.72
C LEU A 135 8.91 -12.82 -3.50
N GLN A 136 8.73 -11.98 -4.52
CA GLN A 136 8.93 -10.54 -4.37
C GLN A 136 8.00 -9.92 -3.32
N ARG A 137 6.73 -10.35 -3.22
CA ARG A 137 5.84 -9.89 -2.14
C ARG A 137 6.38 -10.27 -0.77
N LEU A 138 6.83 -11.51 -0.61
CA LEU A 138 7.39 -12.00 0.67
C LEU A 138 8.63 -11.20 1.07
N VAL A 139 9.58 -11.00 0.15
CA VAL A 139 10.81 -10.23 0.38
C VAL A 139 10.48 -8.77 0.73
N THR A 140 9.70 -8.08 -0.11
CA THR A 140 9.35 -6.67 0.15
C THR A 140 8.62 -6.50 1.49
N THR A 141 7.77 -7.46 1.88
CA THR A 141 7.02 -7.40 3.14
C THR A 141 7.91 -7.66 4.35
N ASP A 142 8.77 -8.69 4.29
CA ASP A 142 9.73 -8.99 5.37
C ASP A 142 10.69 -7.81 5.59
N GLU A 143 11.25 -7.24 4.52
CA GLU A 143 12.12 -6.06 4.61
C GLU A 143 11.41 -4.86 5.23
N ALA A 144 10.17 -4.58 4.81
CA ALA A 144 9.38 -3.49 5.37
C ALA A 144 9.11 -3.69 6.87
N PHE A 145 8.72 -4.90 7.27
CA PHE A 145 8.39 -5.21 8.67
C PHE A 145 9.63 -5.13 9.57
N ARG A 146 10.78 -5.63 9.11
CA ARG A 146 12.05 -5.49 9.84
C ARG A 146 12.46 -4.03 10.01
N ARG A 147 12.30 -3.20 8.97
CA ARG A 147 12.55 -1.75 9.06
C ARG A 147 11.61 -1.06 10.05
N TRP A 148 10.37 -1.54 10.19
CA TRP A 148 9.41 -1.06 11.19
C TRP A 148 9.61 -1.64 12.59
N GLY A 149 10.66 -2.46 12.80
CA GLY A 149 11.04 -3.01 14.10
C GLY A 149 10.48 -4.40 14.41
N LEU A 150 9.73 -5.03 13.51
CA LEU A 150 9.30 -6.43 13.66
C LEU A 150 10.41 -7.35 13.14
N THR A 151 11.26 -7.84 14.04
CA THR A 151 12.53 -8.52 13.69
C THR A 151 12.38 -9.93 13.12
N SER A 152 11.22 -10.57 13.29
CA SER A 152 10.96 -11.94 12.80
C SER A 152 9.50 -12.06 12.35
N PRO A 153 9.15 -11.44 11.20
CA PRO A 153 7.77 -11.41 10.73
C PRO A 153 7.35 -12.78 10.16
N ARG A 154 6.19 -13.28 10.61
CA ARG A 154 5.57 -14.51 10.12
C ARG A 154 4.65 -14.20 8.96
N LEU A 155 5.01 -14.62 7.75
CA LEU A 155 4.27 -14.30 6.53
C LEU A 155 3.55 -15.55 6.01
N ALA A 156 2.24 -15.47 5.82
CA ALA A 156 1.48 -16.56 5.21
C ALA A 156 1.19 -16.28 3.73
N VAL A 157 1.18 -17.31 2.89
CA VAL A 157 0.74 -17.26 1.50
C VAL A 157 -0.61 -17.95 1.39
N ALA A 158 -1.63 -17.23 0.92
CA ALA A 158 -2.94 -17.82 0.66
C ALA A 158 -2.89 -18.70 -0.60
N ALA A 159 -3.50 -19.88 -0.54
CA ALA A 159 -3.79 -20.70 -1.71
C ALA A 159 -4.73 -19.94 -2.67
N VAL A 160 -4.61 -20.17 -3.98
CA VAL A 160 -5.54 -19.63 -4.97
C VAL A 160 -6.73 -20.56 -5.17
N ASN A 161 -6.48 -21.87 -5.18
CA ASN A 161 -7.50 -22.88 -5.41
C ASN A 161 -8.16 -23.32 -4.10
N PRO A 162 -9.44 -23.75 -4.13
CA PRO A 162 -10.07 -24.36 -2.97
C PRO A 162 -9.21 -25.48 -2.40
N HIS A 163 -9.12 -25.53 -1.07
CA HIS A 163 -8.34 -26.52 -0.32
C HIS A 163 -6.85 -26.58 -0.71
N GLY A 164 -6.28 -25.54 -1.33
CA GLY A 164 -4.87 -25.58 -1.78
C GLY A 164 -4.64 -26.48 -3.00
N GLY A 165 -5.64 -26.58 -3.88
CA GLY A 165 -5.54 -27.34 -5.13
C GLY A 165 -5.74 -28.85 -4.97
N GLU A 166 -5.91 -29.35 -3.75
CA GLU A 166 -6.18 -30.77 -3.43
C GLU A 166 -5.17 -31.71 -4.13
N GLY A 167 -3.88 -31.46 -3.94
CA GLY A 167 -2.80 -32.25 -4.55
C GLY A 167 -2.67 -32.10 -6.07
N GLY A 168 -3.25 -31.06 -6.66
CA GLY A 168 -3.24 -30.82 -8.10
C GLY A 168 -4.58 -31.12 -8.80
N LEU A 169 -5.57 -31.64 -8.07
CA LEU A 169 -6.88 -32.01 -8.62
C LEU A 169 -7.72 -30.78 -9.01
N LEU A 170 -7.59 -29.67 -8.27
CA LEU A 170 -8.39 -28.45 -8.44
C LEU A 170 -7.60 -27.27 -9.02
N GLY A 171 -6.42 -27.55 -9.59
CA GLY A 171 -5.46 -26.54 -10.04
C GLY A 171 -4.06 -26.86 -9.54
N ARG A 172 -3.04 -26.28 -10.16
CA ARG A 172 -1.62 -26.64 -9.94
C ARG A 172 -0.75 -25.46 -9.54
N GLU A 173 -1.32 -24.27 -9.46
CA GLU A 173 -0.65 -23.02 -9.09
C GLU A 173 0.04 -23.13 -7.72
N GLU A 174 -0.58 -23.84 -6.76
CA GLU A 174 0.06 -24.13 -5.47
C GLU A 174 1.38 -24.90 -5.61
N ILE A 175 1.41 -25.91 -6.49
CA ILE A 175 2.55 -26.80 -6.70
C ILE A 175 3.63 -26.11 -7.55
N GLU A 176 3.20 -25.40 -8.59
CA GLU A 176 4.08 -24.88 -9.63
C GLU A 176 4.63 -23.49 -9.28
N GLU A 177 3.87 -22.66 -8.56
CA GLU A 177 4.22 -21.26 -8.31
C GLU A 177 4.33 -20.94 -6.81
N LEU A 178 3.33 -21.29 -5.99
CA LEU A 178 3.26 -20.81 -4.60
C LEU A 178 4.20 -21.55 -3.64
N ALA A 179 4.16 -22.88 -3.62
CA ALA A 179 5.03 -23.68 -2.74
C ALA A 179 6.52 -23.47 -3.06
N PRO A 180 6.94 -23.38 -4.34
CA PRO A 180 8.30 -22.98 -4.68
C PRO A 180 8.68 -21.58 -4.20
N ALA A 181 7.77 -20.59 -4.29
CA ALA A 181 8.04 -19.25 -3.79
C ALA A 181 8.21 -19.20 -2.27
N VAL A 182 7.41 -19.98 -1.53
CA VAL A 182 7.54 -20.13 -0.07
C VAL A 182 8.88 -20.80 0.27
N ALA A 183 9.27 -21.85 -0.47
CA ALA A 183 10.55 -22.51 -0.27
C ALA A 183 11.74 -21.57 -0.52
N ASP A 184 11.68 -20.75 -1.57
CA ASP A 184 12.70 -19.73 -1.86
C ASP A 184 12.78 -18.67 -0.76
N ALA A 185 11.64 -18.16 -0.30
CA ALA A 185 11.61 -17.18 0.77
C ALA A 185 12.23 -17.75 2.07
N ARG A 186 11.93 -19.01 2.39
CA ARG A 186 12.56 -19.71 3.52
C ARG A 186 14.07 -19.87 3.35
N ALA A 187 14.55 -20.15 2.14
CA ALA A 187 15.97 -20.21 1.85
C ALA A 187 16.68 -18.85 2.04
N LEU A 188 15.94 -17.73 1.94
CA LEU A 188 16.40 -16.38 2.26
C LEU A 188 16.29 -16.03 3.76
N GLY A 189 15.79 -16.94 4.60
CA GLY A 189 15.61 -16.71 6.04
C GLY A 189 14.34 -15.93 6.39
N ILE A 190 13.34 -15.90 5.50
CA ILE A 190 12.01 -15.34 5.75
C ILE A 190 11.15 -16.44 6.37
N ASP A 191 10.44 -16.12 7.47
CA ASP A 191 9.49 -17.04 8.12
C ASP A 191 8.17 -17.11 7.33
N ALA A 192 8.24 -17.74 6.16
CA ALA A 192 7.13 -17.88 5.23
C ALA A 192 6.38 -19.21 5.44
N HIS A 193 5.05 -19.18 5.37
CA HIS A 193 4.18 -20.35 5.51
C HIS A 193 3.20 -20.46 4.34
N GLY A 194 2.90 -21.70 3.94
CA GLY A 194 1.88 -22.00 2.94
C GLY A 194 2.42 -22.69 1.68
N PRO A 195 1.61 -22.71 0.60
CA PRO A 195 0.27 -22.11 0.52
C PRO A 195 -0.72 -22.71 1.53
N LEU A 196 -1.54 -21.86 2.16
CA LEU A 196 -2.55 -22.24 3.16
C LEU A 196 -3.96 -21.99 2.62
N PRO A 197 -4.97 -22.83 2.93
CA PRO A 197 -6.34 -22.61 2.47
C PRO A 197 -6.84 -21.20 2.82
N ALA A 198 -7.32 -20.47 1.81
CA ALA A 198 -7.69 -19.06 1.93
C ALA A 198 -8.80 -18.81 2.97
N ASP A 199 -9.74 -19.74 3.10
CA ASP A 199 -10.85 -19.70 4.07
C ASP A 199 -10.42 -19.79 5.54
N SER A 200 -9.22 -20.30 5.82
CA SER A 200 -8.69 -20.45 7.18
C SER A 200 -7.54 -19.48 7.50
N VAL A 201 -6.70 -19.16 6.53
CA VAL A 201 -5.48 -18.35 6.75
C VAL A 201 -5.77 -16.93 7.23
N PHE A 202 -6.83 -16.29 6.73
CA PHE A 202 -7.20 -14.93 7.17
C PHE A 202 -7.71 -14.94 8.61
N VAL A 203 -8.44 -15.98 9.03
CA VAL A 203 -8.88 -16.15 10.42
C VAL A 203 -7.68 -16.37 11.35
N ALA A 204 -6.72 -17.20 10.93
CA ALA A 204 -5.47 -17.41 11.67
C ALA A 204 -4.66 -16.10 11.83
N ALA A 205 -4.57 -15.29 10.76
CA ALA A 205 -3.91 -13.99 10.81
C ALA A 205 -4.64 -13.00 11.74
N MET A 206 -5.98 -12.95 11.70
CA MET A 206 -6.77 -12.15 12.66
C MET A 206 -6.52 -12.55 14.12
N ARG A 207 -6.24 -13.85 14.36
CA ARG A 207 -5.87 -14.38 15.68
C ARG A 207 -4.40 -14.13 16.07
N GLY A 208 -3.58 -13.59 15.17
CA GLY A 208 -2.18 -13.27 15.40
C GLY A 208 -1.21 -14.42 15.18
N GLU A 209 -1.64 -15.47 14.47
CA GLU A 209 -0.76 -16.59 14.07
C GLU A 209 0.24 -16.15 12.99
N TYR A 210 -0.14 -15.17 12.17
CA TYR A 210 0.69 -14.57 11.12
C TYR A 210 0.61 -13.04 11.21
N ASP A 211 1.71 -12.37 10.85
CA ASP A 211 1.83 -10.91 10.90
C ASP A 211 1.32 -10.24 9.62
N ALA A 212 1.33 -10.97 8.49
CA ALA A 212 0.65 -10.62 7.26
C ALA A 212 0.31 -11.86 6.40
N VAL A 213 -0.71 -11.72 5.56
CA VAL A 213 -1.09 -12.70 4.53
C VAL A 213 -0.83 -12.11 3.15
N VAL A 214 -0.11 -12.84 2.29
CA VAL A 214 0.04 -12.57 0.86
C VAL A 214 -1.16 -13.20 0.14
N ALA A 215 -2.08 -12.35 -0.33
CA ALA A 215 -3.23 -12.69 -1.15
C ALA A 215 -2.89 -12.62 -2.65
N MET A 216 -3.43 -13.55 -3.43
CA MET A 216 -3.12 -13.73 -4.85
C MET A 216 -3.81 -12.69 -5.74
N PHE A 217 -5.01 -12.27 -5.37
CA PHE A 217 -5.81 -11.28 -6.10
C PHE A 217 -6.58 -10.37 -5.15
N HIS A 218 -7.11 -9.26 -5.69
CA HIS A 218 -7.75 -8.19 -4.93
C HIS A 218 -8.81 -8.69 -3.93
N ASP A 219 -9.86 -9.36 -4.41
CA ASP A 219 -11.00 -9.73 -3.57
C ASP A 219 -10.62 -10.76 -2.50
N GLN A 220 -9.61 -11.59 -2.74
CA GLN A 220 -9.13 -12.56 -1.75
C GLN A 220 -8.65 -11.87 -0.47
N GLY A 221 -7.97 -10.72 -0.58
CA GLY A 221 -7.51 -9.94 0.57
C GLY A 221 -8.47 -8.83 1.01
N HIS A 222 -9.25 -8.25 0.09
CA HIS A 222 -10.16 -7.14 0.41
C HIS A 222 -11.40 -7.59 1.17
N ILE A 223 -11.97 -8.76 0.82
CA ILE A 223 -13.13 -9.30 1.53
C ILE A 223 -12.84 -9.46 3.03
N PRO A 224 -11.81 -10.20 3.47
CA PRO A 224 -11.55 -10.43 4.90
C PRO A 224 -11.17 -9.14 5.65
N VAL A 225 -10.59 -8.14 5.00
CA VAL A 225 -10.25 -6.85 5.64
C VAL A 225 -11.48 -5.99 5.96
N LYS A 226 -12.57 -6.16 5.19
CA LYS A 226 -13.76 -5.32 5.25
C LYS A 226 -14.94 -5.93 6.05
N VAL A 227 -14.79 -7.14 6.56
CA VAL A 227 -15.79 -7.83 7.40
C VAL A 227 -15.44 -7.73 8.87
#